data_AF-A0A0M9XVS7-F1
#
_entry.id   AF-A0A0M9XVS7-F1
#
_cell.length_a   1.000
_cell.length_b   1.000
_cell.length_c   1.000
_cell.angle_alpha   90.00
_cell.angle_beta   90.00
_cell.angle_gamma   90.00
#
_symmetry.space_group_name_H-M   'P 1'
#
loop_
_entity.id
_entity.type
_entity.pdbx_description
1 polymer ?
#
loop_
_entity_poly.entity_id
_entity_poly.type
_entity_poly.pdbx_seq_one_letter_code
_entity_poly.pdbx_strand_id
1 'polypeptide(L)'
;MRQAKAVKALDRAVITTTGVPDGRRGLAVEVVTVLMKAGLPISDLHADAFEDRCGVALSVVPGPGGLQLLWQQHPHMENQGDEVWSAQQSAMHQALRSILAAHGYWLKDQPAGEAPIVMGRARP
;
A
#
# COMPACT_ATOMS: atom_id res chain seq x y z
N MET A 1 10.50 -16.64 -9.89
CA MET A 1 10.09 -15.51 -10.76
C MET A 1 9.21 -14.46 -10.06
N ARG A 2 8.14 -14.82 -9.31
CA ARG A 2 7.22 -13.84 -8.69
C ARG A 2 7.81 -12.98 -7.56
N GLN A 3 8.69 -13.55 -6.72
CA GLN A 3 9.31 -12.83 -5.60
C GLN A 3 10.27 -11.73 -6.06
N ALA A 4 11.08 -11.97 -7.09
CA ALA A 4 11.97 -10.95 -7.68
C ALA A 4 11.17 -9.74 -8.24
N LYS A 5 9.99 -9.99 -8.82
CA LYS A 5 9.09 -8.92 -9.29
C LYS A 5 8.53 -8.11 -8.11
N ALA A 6 8.16 -8.76 -7.01
CA ALA A 6 7.68 -8.08 -5.81
C ALA A 6 8.75 -7.24 -5.11
N VAL A 7 10.00 -7.73 -5.06
CA VAL A 7 11.14 -6.94 -4.53
C VAL A 7 11.35 -5.68 -5.37
N LYS A 8 11.41 -5.82 -6.71
CA LYS A 8 11.56 -4.66 -7.61
C LYS A 8 10.40 -3.68 -7.46
N ALA A 9 9.17 -4.17 -7.32
CA ALA A 9 8.00 -3.32 -7.13
C ALA A 9 8.03 -2.59 -5.77
N LEU A 10 8.46 -3.28 -4.71
CA LEU A 10 8.61 -2.68 -3.38
C LEU A 10 9.58 -1.49 -3.41
N ASP A 11 10.75 -1.65 -4.01
CA ASP A 11 11.78 -0.60 -4.03
C ASP A 11 11.28 0.68 -4.73
N ARG A 12 10.29 0.58 -5.63
CA ARG A 12 9.71 1.72 -6.37
C ARG A 12 8.44 2.30 -5.74
N ALA A 13 7.85 1.61 -4.77
CA ALA A 13 6.56 1.95 -4.16
C ALA A 13 6.68 2.59 -2.78
N VAL A 14 7.88 2.64 -2.22
CA VAL A 14 8.11 3.11 -0.85
C VAL A 14 8.29 4.62 -0.84
N ILE A 15 7.39 5.33 -0.15
CA ILE A 15 7.38 6.81 -0.09
C ILE A 15 8.32 7.33 1.02
N THR A 16 8.69 6.50 1.99
CA THR A 16 9.59 6.92 3.08
C THR A 16 11.03 7.07 2.60
N THR A 17 11.64 8.22 2.88
CA THR A 17 13.01 8.59 2.47
C THR A 17 14.11 7.64 2.95
N THR A 18 13.86 6.87 4.01
CA THR A 18 14.80 5.90 4.59
C THR A 18 14.61 4.48 4.07
N GLY A 19 13.66 4.23 3.17
CA GLY A 19 13.33 2.89 2.67
C GLY A 19 12.67 2.00 3.74
N VAL A 20 12.54 0.70 3.43
CA VAL A 20 11.98 -0.29 4.37
C VAL A 20 13.11 -0.91 5.21
N PRO A 21 13.07 -0.82 6.55
CA PRO A 21 14.06 -1.46 7.40
C PRO A 21 14.13 -2.97 7.17
N ASP A 22 15.32 -3.58 7.28
CA ASP A 22 15.54 -5.00 6.99
C ASP A 22 14.59 -5.93 7.75
N GLY A 23 14.36 -5.67 9.04
CA GLY A 23 13.43 -6.43 9.87
C GLY A 23 11.96 -6.39 9.42
N ARG A 24 11.60 -5.48 8.51
CA ARG A 24 10.25 -5.36 7.92
C ARG A 24 10.22 -5.69 6.44
N ARG A 25 11.38 -5.87 5.79
CA ARG A 25 11.45 -6.12 4.35
C ARG A 25 10.73 -7.40 3.95
N GLY A 26 10.82 -8.46 4.75
CA GLY A 26 10.09 -9.71 4.52
C GLY A 26 8.57 -9.50 4.47
N LEU A 27 8.01 -8.84 5.48
CA LEU A 27 6.59 -8.49 5.53
C LEU A 27 6.17 -7.61 4.34
N ALA A 28 6.98 -6.62 3.99
CA ALA A 28 6.68 -5.73 2.87
C ALA A 28 6.63 -6.47 1.52
N VAL A 29 7.58 -7.36 1.27
CA VAL A 29 7.58 -8.22 0.07
C VAL A 29 6.38 -9.14 0.03
N GLU A 30 5.98 -9.72 1.17
CA GLU A 30 4.77 -10.55 1.26
C GLU A 30 3.51 -9.76 0.94
N VAL A 31 3.35 -8.57 1.55
CA VAL A 31 2.21 -7.68 1.32
C VAL A 31 2.14 -7.29 -0.17
N VAL A 32 3.24 -6.82 -0.75
CA VAL A 32 3.30 -6.49 -2.19
C VAL A 32 2.94 -7.71 -3.05
N THR A 33 3.44 -8.89 -2.71
CA THR A 33 3.10 -10.13 -3.44
C THR A 33 1.60 -10.43 -3.38
N VAL A 34 0.95 -10.21 -2.23
CA VAL A 34 -0.49 -10.42 -2.05
C VAL A 34 -1.30 -9.41 -2.87
N LEU A 35 -0.93 -8.13 -2.81
CA LEU A 35 -1.59 -7.08 -3.60
C LEU A 35 -1.51 -7.37 -5.11
N MET A 36 -0.34 -7.75 -5.60
CA MET A 36 -0.15 -8.15 -6.99
C MET A 36 -0.96 -9.39 -7.38
N LYS A 37 -1.10 -10.37 -6.47
CA LYS A 37 -1.95 -11.56 -6.69
C LYS A 37 -3.44 -11.20 -6.74
N ALA A 38 -3.85 -10.18 -5.98
CA ALA A 38 -5.19 -9.62 -6.00
C ALA A 38 -5.44 -8.72 -7.23
N GLY A 39 -4.46 -8.57 -8.13
CA GLY A 39 -4.57 -7.75 -9.33
C GLY A 39 -4.44 -6.25 -9.08
N LEU A 40 -3.99 -5.84 -7.89
CA LEU A 40 -3.81 -4.43 -7.57
C LEU A 40 -2.50 -3.89 -8.15
N PRO A 41 -2.52 -2.71 -8.78
CA PRO A 41 -1.31 -2.05 -9.22
C PRO A 41 -0.50 -1.57 -8.01
N ILE A 42 0.82 -1.67 -8.13
CA ILE A 42 1.77 -1.13 -7.17
C ILE A 42 2.29 0.17 -7.77
N SER A 43 2.21 1.24 -7.01
CA SER A 43 2.65 2.57 -7.44
C SER A 43 4.15 2.53 -7.78
N ASP A 44 4.51 3.16 -8.89
CA ASP A 44 5.89 3.36 -9.31
C ASP A 44 6.26 4.84 -9.18
N LEU A 45 6.81 5.23 -8.03
CA LEU A 45 7.16 6.62 -7.72
C LEU A 45 8.30 7.15 -8.61
N HIS A 46 9.02 6.26 -9.30
CA HIS A 46 10.09 6.58 -10.23
C HIS A 46 9.65 6.53 -11.69
N ALA A 47 8.35 6.33 -11.98
CA ALA A 47 7.88 6.36 -13.35
C ALA A 47 7.94 7.78 -13.93
N ASP A 48 8.38 7.86 -15.19
CA ASP A 48 8.43 9.11 -15.94
C ASP A 48 7.02 9.61 -16.26
N ALA A 49 6.11 8.69 -16.58
CA ALA A 49 4.70 9.00 -16.79
C ALA A 49 3.96 9.08 -15.46
N PHE A 50 3.17 10.14 -15.28
CA PHE A 50 2.37 10.34 -14.07
C PHE A 50 1.27 9.27 -13.90
N GLU A 51 0.76 8.71 -14.99
CA GLU A 51 -0.30 7.69 -14.98
C GLU A 51 0.19 6.38 -14.33
N ASP A 52 1.47 6.06 -14.53
CA ASP A 52 2.14 4.89 -13.97
C ASP A 52 2.44 5.03 -12.46
N ARG A 53 2.20 6.21 -11.88
CA ARG A 53 2.33 6.44 -10.44
C ARG A 53 1.07 6.04 -9.67
N CYS A 54 -0.05 5.82 -10.36
CA CYS A 54 -1.29 5.37 -9.75
C CYS A 54 -1.15 3.93 -9.21
N GLY A 55 -1.57 3.71 -7.97
CA GLY A 55 -1.50 2.39 -7.36
C GLY A 55 -1.24 2.40 -5.87
N VAL A 56 -0.96 1.21 -5.33
CA VAL A 56 -0.63 1.07 -3.91
C VAL A 56 0.83 1.44 -3.68
N ALA A 57 1.03 2.42 -2.81
CA ALA A 57 2.34 2.79 -2.27
C ALA A 57 2.45 2.35 -0.80
N LEU A 58 3.68 2.23 -0.31
CA LEU A 58 3.97 1.81 1.05
C LEU A 58 4.69 2.91 1.81
N SER A 59 4.30 3.09 3.07
CA SER A 59 5.00 3.95 4.03
C SER A 59 5.30 3.16 5.30
N VAL A 60 6.49 3.35 5.86
CA VAL A 60 6.90 2.72 7.11
C VAL A 60 6.49 3.61 8.28
N VAL A 61 5.67 3.07 9.18
CA VAL A 61 5.27 3.78 10.41
C VAL A 61 6.38 3.63 11.46
N PRO A 62 6.92 4.73 12.04
CA PRO A 62 8.01 4.66 13.03
C PRO A 62 7.70 3.84 14.30
N GLY A 63 8.74 3.48 15.06
CA GLY A 63 8.62 2.80 16.36
C GLY A 63 8.06 1.37 16.25
N PRO A 64 7.20 0.89 17.17
CA PRO A 64 6.55 -0.42 17.07
C PRO A 64 5.51 -0.51 15.93
N GLY A 65 5.44 0.50 15.05
CA GLY A 65 4.47 0.63 13.97
C GLY A 65 4.52 -0.48 12.90
N GLY A 66 3.68 -0.34 11.89
CA GLY A 66 3.51 -1.30 10.80
C GLY A 66 3.92 -0.75 9.44
N LEU A 67 3.38 -1.38 8.39
CA LEU A 67 3.43 -0.90 7.01
C LEU A 67 2.10 -0.25 6.68
N GLN A 68 2.09 1.05 6.43
CA GLN A 68 0.91 1.77 5.96
C GLN A 68 0.83 1.65 4.44
N LEU A 69 -0.35 1.27 3.92
CA LEU A 69 -0.60 1.19 2.49
C LEU A 69 -1.44 2.40 2.07
N LEU A 70 -0.88 3.18 1.15
CA LEU A 70 -1.47 4.41 0.63
C LEU A 70 -1.95 4.17 -0.79
N TRP A 71 -3.14 4.63 -1.15
CA TRP A 71 -3.58 4.62 -2.54
C TRP A 71 -3.18 5.93 -3.23
N GLN A 72 -2.26 5.85 -4.18
CA GLN A 72 -1.93 6.96 -5.07
C GLN A 72 -3.00 7.01 -6.16
N GLN A 73 -3.90 7.99 -6.08
CA GLN A 73 -4.90 8.22 -7.11
C GLN A 73 -4.26 8.76 -8.39
N HIS A 74 -4.98 8.59 -9.49
CA HIS A 74 -4.58 9.18 -10.76
C HIS A 74 -4.58 10.71 -10.66
N PRO A 75 -3.55 11.43 -11.14
CA PRO A 75 -3.46 12.89 -11.03
C PRO A 75 -4.67 13.63 -11.63
N HIS A 76 -5.33 13.07 -12.64
CA HIS A 76 -6.59 13.62 -13.17
C HIS A 76 -7.70 13.77 -12.12
N MET A 77 -7.64 13.03 -11.03
CA MET A 77 -8.61 13.13 -9.92
C MET A 77 -8.37 14.34 -9.02
N GLU A 78 -7.16 14.93 -9.02
CA GLU A 78 -6.84 16.08 -8.16
C GLU A 78 -7.73 17.31 -8.48
N ASN A 79 -8.23 17.40 -9.70
CA ASN A 79 -9.08 18.50 -10.16
C ASN A 79 -10.60 18.22 -10.06
N GLN A 80 -11.02 17.04 -9.56
CA GLN A 80 -12.44 16.63 -9.52
C GLN A 80 -13.17 17.09 -8.24
N GLY A 81 -12.49 17.82 -7.36
CA GLY A 81 -13.02 18.32 -6.09
C GLY A 81 -12.74 17.40 -4.90
N ASP A 82 -12.49 18.01 -3.74
CA ASP A 82 -11.97 17.34 -2.54
C ASP A 82 -12.87 16.21 -2.01
N GLU A 83 -14.20 16.34 -2.15
CA GLU A 83 -15.16 15.35 -1.68
C GLU A 83 -15.08 14.04 -2.49
N VAL A 84 -14.99 14.14 -3.82
CA VAL A 84 -14.88 12.97 -4.71
C VAL A 84 -13.54 12.27 -4.50
N TRP A 85 -12.47 13.05 -4.40
CA TRP A 85 -11.14 12.54 -4.09
C TRP A 85 -11.14 11.77 -2.76
N SER A 86 -11.69 12.36 -1.70
CA SER A 86 -11.77 11.76 -0.37
C SER A 86 -12.63 10.49 -0.34
N ALA A 87 -13.76 10.48 -1.05
CA ALA A 87 -14.62 9.31 -1.17
C ALA A 87 -13.90 8.15 -1.87
N GLN A 88 -13.19 8.43 -2.96
CA GLN A 88 -12.38 7.43 -3.65
C GLN A 88 -11.24 6.90 -2.78
N GLN A 89 -10.53 7.78 -2.05
CA GLN A 89 -9.47 7.36 -1.12
C GLN A 89 -10.04 6.40 -0.07
N SER A 90 -11.16 6.78 0.54
CA SER A 90 -11.81 5.97 1.57
C SER A 90 -12.25 4.61 1.05
N ALA A 91 -12.85 4.56 -0.14
CA ALA A 91 -13.26 3.30 -0.77
C ALA A 91 -12.05 2.39 -1.06
N MET A 92 -10.96 2.94 -1.60
CA MET A 92 -9.76 2.17 -1.90
C MET A 92 -9.09 1.66 -0.62
N HIS A 93 -9.00 2.47 0.43
CA HIS A 93 -8.49 2.03 1.72
C HIS A 93 -9.33 0.90 2.33
N GLN A 94 -10.67 0.97 2.21
CA GLN A 94 -11.55 -0.09 2.67
C GLN A 94 -11.39 -1.40 1.87
N ALA A 95 -11.20 -1.29 0.54
CA ALA A 95 -10.92 -2.44 -0.30
C ALA A 95 -9.58 -3.10 0.09
N LEU A 96 -8.53 -2.30 0.31
CA LEU A 96 -7.22 -2.78 0.77
C LEU A 96 -7.33 -3.50 2.12
N ARG A 97 -8.06 -2.93 3.09
CA ARG A 97 -8.33 -3.58 4.38
C ARG A 97 -8.96 -4.96 4.19
N SER A 98 -9.99 -5.04 3.35
CA SER A 98 -10.73 -6.28 3.10
C SER A 98 -9.85 -7.36 2.46
N ILE A 99 -9.05 -7.00 1.45
CA ILE A 99 -8.11 -7.90 0.79
C ILE A 99 -7.06 -8.41 1.78
N LEU A 100 -6.44 -7.51 2.54
CA LEU A 100 -5.41 -7.89 3.51
C LEU A 100 -5.96 -8.79 4.63
N ALA A 101 -7.14 -8.46 5.17
CA ALA A 101 -7.80 -9.30 6.17
C ALA A 101 -8.13 -10.69 5.63
N ALA A 102 -8.66 -10.78 4.39
CA ALA A 102 -8.92 -12.07 3.73
C ALA A 102 -7.65 -12.91 3.51
N HIS A 103 -6.48 -12.26 3.41
CA HIS A 103 -5.18 -12.91 3.33
C HIS A 103 -4.52 -13.17 4.70
N GLY A 104 -5.24 -12.93 5.81
CA GLY A 104 -4.80 -13.26 7.17
C GLY A 104 -3.76 -12.29 7.73
N TYR A 105 -3.81 -11.02 7.34
CA TYR A 105 -2.98 -9.98 7.95
C TYR A 105 -3.68 -9.36 9.17
N TRP A 106 -2.91 -9.10 10.22
CA TRP A 106 -3.35 -8.28 11.35
C TRP A 106 -3.18 -6.81 10.99
N LEU A 107 -4.29 -6.08 11.02
CA LEU A 107 -4.36 -4.65 10.75
C LEU A 107 -4.51 -3.88 12.05
N LYS A 108 -3.90 -2.70 12.13
CA LYS A 108 -4.14 -1.76 13.22
C LYS A 108 -5.56 -1.19 13.11
N ASP A 109 -6.25 -1.10 14.24
CA ASP A 109 -7.53 -0.39 14.33
C ASP A 109 -7.34 1.09 14.04
N GLN A 110 -8.11 1.59 13.09
CA GLN A 110 -8.09 2.98 12.64
C GLN A 110 -9.52 3.38 12.22
N PRO A 111 -9.82 4.69 12.19
CA PRO A 111 -11.07 5.19 11.65
C PRO A 111 -11.35 4.68 10.22
N ALA A 112 -12.64 4.58 9.87
CA ALA A 112 -13.05 4.24 8.51
C ALA A 112 -12.52 5.29 7.52
N GLY A 113 -12.08 4.83 6.35
CA GLY A 113 -11.49 5.69 5.31
C GLY A 113 -9.99 5.94 5.45
N GLU A 114 -9.39 5.68 6.62
CA GLU A 114 -7.95 5.79 6.81
C GLU A 114 -7.18 4.67 6.12
N ALA A 115 -5.97 5.00 5.66
CA ALA A 115 -5.05 4.06 5.03
C ALA A 115 -4.69 2.90 5.98
N PRO A 116 -4.84 1.62 5.56
CA PRO A 116 -4.56 0.48 6.41
C PRO A 116 -3.10 0.38 6.82
N ILE A 117 -2.88 0.03 8.09
CA ILE A 117 -1.56 -0.28 8.62
C ILE A 117 -1.49 -1.79 8.94
N VAL A 118 -0.63 -2.51 8.22
CA VAL A 118 -0.34 -3.93 8.45
C VAL A 118 0.70 -4.05 9.55
N MET A 119 0.34 -4.76 10.63
CA MET A 119 1.22 -5.01 11.77
C MET A 119 1.97 -6.34 11.64
N GLY A 120 1.44 -7.28 10.86
CA GLY A 120 2.02 -8.59 10.63
C GLY A 120 0.97 -9.59 10.15
N ARG A 121 1.28 -10.89 10.23
CA ARG A 121 0.27 -11.96 10.08
C ARG A 121 -0.62 -12.03 11.32
N ALA A 122 -1.91 -12.27 11.12
CA ALA A 122 -2.79 -12.66 12.20
C ALA A 122 -2.26 -13.95 12.85
N ARG A 123 -2.17 -13.97 14.18
CA ARG A 123 -1.88 -15.20 14.89
C ARG A 123 -3.15 -16.07 14.90
N PRO A 124 -3.02 -17.40 14.73
CA PRO A 124 -4.14 -18.31 14.90
C PRO A 124 -4.75 -18.25 16.30
#